data_AF-A0A3D5L9Z5-F1
#
_entry.id   AF-A0A3D5L9Z5-F1
#
_cell.length_a   1.000
_cell.length_b   1.000
_cell.length_c   1.000
_cell.angle_alpha   90.00
_cell.angle_beta   90.00
_cell.angle_gamma   90.00
#
_symmetry.space_group_name_H-M   'P 1'
#
loop_
_entity.id
_entity.type
_entity.pdbx_description
1 polymer ?
#
loop_
_entity_poly.entity_id
_entity_poly.type
_entity_poly.pdbx_seq_one_letter_code
_entity_poly.pdbx_strand_id
1 'polypeptide(L)'
;MEENQELLLNQIIDLHGKVVYTYTTHHKIQNRLERINKGVKISQIILTAVSTVGFLATVITNQYLLAWIGGITSALSLGFNLYMKDSNLDDRIKKHKDAADELWDVREAYSSLITDFCDLPLSDIRSRRDEIQCIWSEINKKYPGTDKKGYKEAQKSLKDEEEQTFNEGEAENFLPVASRKKRS
;
A
#
# COMPACT_ATOMS: atom_id res chain seq x y z
N MET A 1 -38.72 3.96 13.36
CA MET A 1 -38.29 4.04 11.94
C MET A 1 -36.97 4.79 11.83
N GLU A 2 -36.80 5.91 12.54
CA GLU A 2 -35.53 6.65 12.63
C GLU A 2 -34.35 5.80 13.13
N GLU A 3 -34.54 4.99 14.18
CA GLU A 3 -33.46 4.14 14.72
C GLU A 3 -32.86 3.14 13.70
N ASN A 4 -33.68 2.56 12.83
CA ASN A 4 -33.21 1.62 11.80
C ASN A 4 -32.49 2.35 10.64
N GLN A 5 -32.86 3.61 10.38
CA GLN A 5 -32.17 4.46 9.42
C GLN A 5 -30.81 4.88 9.96
N GLU A 6 -30.75 5.30 11.22
CA GLU A 6 -29.51 5.68 11.88
C GLU A 6 -28.51 4.51 11.97
N LEU A 7 -28.98 3.32 12.35
CA LEU A 7 -28.14 2.11 12.37
C LEU A 7 -27.57 1.77 10.98
N LEU A 8 -28.38 1.92 9.92
CA LEU A 8 -27.95 1.66 8.56
C LEU A 8 -26.94 2.70 8.06
N LEU A 9 -27.18 3.98 8.34
CA LEU A 9 -26.25 5.06 7.98
C LEU A 9 -24.90 4.86 8.67
N ASN A 10 -24.91 4.60 9.98
CA ASN A 10 -23.69 4.33 10.76
C ASN A 10 -22.91 3.12 10.21
N GLN A 11 -23.61 2.07 9.77
CA GLN A 11 -22.97 0.94 9.11
C GLN A 11 -22.27 1.34 7.81
N ILE A 12 -22.89 2.18 6.98
CA ILE A 12 -22.32 2.64 5.70
C ILE A 12 -21.11 3.54 5.95
N ILE A 13 -21.17 4.42 6.96
CA ILE A 13 -20.05 5.29 7.37
C ILE A 13 -18.86 4.44 7.85
N ASP A 14 -19.10 3.41 8.65
CA ASP A 14 -18.06 2.47 9.09
C ASP A 14 -17.41 1.73 7.91
N LEU A 15 -18.21 1.26 6.95
CA LEU A 15 -17.71 0.61 5.73
C LEU A 15 -16.86 1.57 4.89
N HIS A 16 -17.33 2.82 4.71
CA HIS A 16 -16.57 3.88 4.03
C HIS A 16 -15.22 4.10 4.71
N GLY A 17 -15.19 4.26 6.04
CA GLY A 17 -13.95 4.43 6.81
C GLY A 17 -12.97 3.27 6.61
N LYS A 18 -13.45 2.02 6.63
CA LYS A 18 -12.61 0.84 6.36
C LYS A 18 -12.01 0.87 4.96
N VAL A 19 -12.77 1.26 3.94
CA VAL A 19 -12.28 1.39 2.56
C VAL A 19 -11.22 2.49 2.48
N VAL A 20 -11.45 3.67 3.08
CA VAL A 20 -10.47 4.77 3.16
C VAL A 20 -9.15 4.31 3.78
N TYR A 21 -9.22 3.55 4.88
CA TYR A 21 -8.05 2.99 5.53
C TYR A 21 -7.29 2.01 4.63
N THR A 22 -7.99 1.07 3.99
CA THR A 22 -7.36 0.10 3.10
C THR A 22 -6.73 0.80 1.88
N TYR A 23 -7.47 1.69 1.23
CA TYR A 23 -7.00 2.55 0.13
C TYR A 23 -5.71 3.29 0.50
N THR A 24 -5.71 4.01 1.63
CA THR A 24 -4.55 4.77 2.09
C THR A 24 -3.38 3.85 2.41
N THR A 25 -3.65 2.68 3.00
CA THR A 25 -2.63 1.69 3.32
C THR A 25 -1.92 1.17 2.06
N HIS A 26 -2.67 0.90 0.97
CA HIS A 26 -2.09 0.50 -0.30
C HIS A 26 -1.13 1.57 -0.85
N HIS A 27 -1.51 2.86 -0.79
CA HIS A 27 -0.60 3.95 -1.18
C HIS A 27 0.64 4.07 -0.29
N LYS A 28 0.53 3.90 1.04
CA LYS A 28 1.71 3.92 1.93
C LYS A 28 2.66 2.77 1.60
N ILE A 29 2.14 1.58 1.31
CA ILE A 29 2.95 0.42 0.89
C ILE A 29 3.60 0.70 -0.46
N GLN A 30 2.86 1.20 -1.44
CA GLN A 30 3.37 1.58 -2.76
C GLN A 30 4.54 2.57 -2.63
N ASN A 31 4.34 3.70 -1.94
CA ASN A 31 5.36 4.74 -1.74
C ASN A 31 6.61 4.21 -1.04
N ARG A 32 6.44 3.26 -0.11
CA ARG A 32 7.56 2.62 0.57
C ARG A 32 8.33 1.69 -0.37
N LEU A 33 7.64 0.88 -1.17
CA LEU A 33 8.26 0.00 -2.16
C LEU A 33 8.97 0.81 -3.26
N GLU A 34 8.40 1.92 -3.72
CA GLU A 34 9.03 2.82 -4.68
C GLU A 34 10.35 3.41 -4.16
N ARG A 35 10.38 3.83 -2.89
CA ARG A 35 11.62 4.30 -2.24
C ARG A 35 12.69 3.22 -2.20
N ILE A 36 12.31 1.99 -1.85
CA ILE A 36 13.22 0.82 -1.84
C ILE A 36 13.74 0.55 -3.25
N ASN A 37 12.84 0.51 -4.23
CA ASN A 37 13.17 0.26 -5.63
C ASN A 37 14.12 1.33 -6.21
N LYS A 38 13.88 2.61 -5.89
CA LYS A 38 14.77 3.71 -6.27
C LYS A 38 16.16 3.55 -5.66
N GLY A 39 16.25 3.17 -4.37
CA GLY A 39 17.53 2.90 -3.71
C GLY A 39 18.31 1.77 -4.39
N VAL A 40 17.63 0.66 -4.71
CA VAL A 40 18.21 -0.47 -5.46
C VAL A 40 18.76 -0.01 -6.81
N LYS A 41 17.96 0.73 -7.59
CA LYS A 41 18.34 1.22 -8.92
C LYS A 41 19.57 2.14 -8.85
N ILE A 42 19.63 3.02 -7.84
CA ILE A 42 20.80 3.89 -7.61
C ILE A 42 22.04 3.07 -7.25
N SER A 43 21.93 2.09 -6.36
CA SER A 43 23.05 1.21 -6.00
C SER A 43 23.60 0.45 -7.21
N GLN A 44 22.73 -0.02 -8.10
CA GLN A 44 23.15 -0.65 -9.35
C GLN A 44 23.93 0.30 -10.25
N ILE A 45 23.43 1.53 -10.44
CA ILE A 45 24.13 2.55 -11.23
C ILE A 45 25.54 2.79 -10.69
N ILE A 46 25.69 2.94 -9.37
CA ILE A 46 26.99 3.15 -8.73
C ILE A 46 27.91 1.94 -8.97
N LEU A 47 27.42 0.73 -8.72
CA LEU A 47 28.22 -0.48 -8.82
C LEU A 47 28.67 -0.75 -10.27
N THR A 48 27.78 -0.53 -11.24
CA THR A 48 28.10 -0.62 -12.67
C THR A 48 29.08 0.47 -13.11
N ALA A 49 28.95 1.71 -12.62
CA ALA A 49 29.89 2.78 -12.91
C ALA A 49 31.30 2.48 -12.35
N VAL A 50 31.39 2.04 -11.09
CA VAL A 50 32.67 1.66 -10.47
C VAL A 50 33.31 0.48 -11.20
N SER A 51 32.53 -0.54 -11.57
CA SER A 51 33.01 -1.67 -12.38
C SER A 51 33.57 -1.20 -13.73
N THR A 52 32.83 -0.36 -14.46
CA THR A 52 33.23 0.12 -15.80
C THR A 52 34.47 1.01 -15.73
N VAL A 53 34.50 1.97 -14.81
CA VAL A 53 35.64 2.88 -14.63
C VAL A 53 36.87 2.12 -14.14
N GLY A 54 36.72 1.20 -13.17
CA GLY A 54 37.81 0.38 -12.66
C GLY A 54 38.43 -0.51 -13.75
N PHE A 55 37.58 -1.10 -14.62
CA PHE A 55 38.04 -1.87 -15.76
C PHE A 55 38.81 -1.01 -16.78
N LEU A 56 38.26 0.14 -17.19
CA LEU A 56 38.93 1.06 -18.13
C LEU A 56 40.26 1.59 -17.59
N ALA A 57 40.29 1.98 -16.31
CA ALA A 57 41.50 2.46 -15.66
C ALA A 57 42.59 1.36 -15.63
N THR A 58 42.21 0.10 -15.41
CA THR A 58 43.14 -1.04 -15.49
C THR A 58 43.77 -1.15 -16.87
N VAL A 59 42.98 -1.07 -17.94
CA VAL A 59 43.46 -1.19 -19.32
C VAL A 59 44.46 -0.08 -19.66
N ILE A 60 44.20 1.15 -19.21
CA ILE A 60 45.06 2.30 -19.52
C ILE A 60 46.34 2.30 -18.67
N THR A 61 46.23 1.97 -17.37
CA THR A 61 47.34 2.13 -16.42
C THR A 61 48.12 0.84 -16.16
N ASN A 62 47.65 -0.30 -16.67
CA ASN A 62 48.19 -1.65 -16.45
C ASN A 62 48.36 -2.01 -14.96
N GLN A 63 47.53 -1.43 -14.09
CA GLN A 63 47.59 -1.65 -12.65
C GLN A 63 46.71 -2.83 -12.23
N TYR A 64 47.36 -3.88 -11.73
CA TYR A 64 46.70 -5.12 -11.28
C TYR A 64 45.70 -4.91 -10.12
N LEU A 65 45.92 -3.91 -9.26
CA LEU A 65 45.00 -3.55 -8.17
C LEU A 65 43.63 -3.08 -8.68
N LEU A 66 43.60 -2.29 -9.76
CA LEU A 66 42.36 -1.83 -10.39
C LEU A 66 41.59 -2.97 -11.05
N ALA A 67 42.30 -4.00 -11.53
CA ALA A 67 41.70 -5.19 -12.13
C ALA A 67 40.88 -5.98 -11.10
N TRP A 68 41.42 -6.17 -9.89
CA TRP A 68 40.72 -6.86 -8.80
C TRP A 68 39.50 -6.09 -8.33
N ILE A 69 39.60 -4.76 -8.19
CA ILE A 69 38.46 -3.92 -7.82
C ILE A 69 37.36 -4.03 -8.89
N GLY A 70 37.71 -3.83 -10.16
CA GLY A 70 36.77 -3.95 -11.27
C GLY A 70 36.11 -5.33 -11.33
N GLY A 71 36.89 -6.40 -11.16
CA GLY A 71 36.40 -7.79 -11.16
C GLY A 71 35.43 -8.09 -10.02
N ILE A 72 35.79 -7.75 -8.78
CA ILE A 72 34.95 -7.96 -7.59
C ILE A 72 33.65 -7.16 -7.71
N THR A 73 33.74 -5.89 -8.07
CA THR A 73 32.57 -5.02 -8.25
C THR A 73 31.65 -5.53 -9.37
N SER A 74 32.19 -6.10 -10.44
CA SER A 74 31.42 -6.72 -11.52
C SER A 74 30.69 -7.98 -11.05
N ALA A 75 31.39 -8.86 -10.31
CA ALA A 75 30.78 -10.06 -9.74
C ALA A 75 29.67 -9.73 -8.74
N LEU A 76 29.88 -8.74 -7.87
CA LEU A 76 28.86 -8.22 -6.97
C LEU A 76 27.67 -7.63 -7.73
N SER A 77 27.93 -6.89 -8.82
CA SER A 77 26.86 -6.34 -9.67
C SER A 77 26.01 -7.42 -10.26
N LEU A 78 26.63 -8.47 -10.79
CA LEU A 78 25.94 -9.60 -11.38
C LEU A 78 25.10 -10.35 -10.33
N GLY A 79 25.69 -10.68 -9.19
CA GLY A 79 25.00 -11.37 -8.10
C GLY A 79 23.82 -10.55 -7.56
N PHE A 80 24.01 -9.24 -7.39
CA PHE A 80 22.96 -8.33 -6.96
C PHE A 80 21.83 -8.21 -7.99
N ASN A 81 22.14 -8.14 -9.28
CA ASN A 81 21.12 -8.10 -10.35
C ASN A 81 20.30 -9.39 -10.38
N LEU A 82 20.95 -10.55 -10.27
CA LEU A 82 20.28 -11.84 -10.22
C LEU A 82 19.36 -11.94 -9.00
N TYR A 83 19.83 -11.54 -7.82
CA TYR A 83 19.00 -11.52 -6.61
C TYR A 83 17.79 -10.58 -6.75
N MET A 84 18.00 -9.38 -7.28
CA MET A 84 16.93 -8.40 -7.44
C MET A 84 15.90 -8.78 -8.50
N LYS A 85 16.30 -9.54 -9.54
CA LYS A 85 15.39 -10.03 -10.58
C LYS A 85 14.22 -10.82 -10.00
N ASP A 86 14.47 -11.63 -8.98
CA ASP A 86 13.44 -12.48 -8.36
C ASP A 86 12.57 -11.72 -7.33
N SER A 87 12.97 -10.50 -6.94
CA SER A 87 12.28 -9.71 -5.91
C SER A 87 10.93 -9.11 -6.37
N ASN A 88 10.69 -9.06 -7.69
CA ASN A 88 9.45 -8.55 -8.31
C ASN A 88 8.94 -7.23 -7.71
N LEU A 89 9.85 -6.31 -7.33
CA LEU A 89 9.47 -5.05 -6.68
C LEU A 89 8.54 -4.19 -7.55
N ASP A 90 8.83 -4.06 -8.84
CA ASP A 90 8.01 -3.28 -9.77
C ASP A 90 6.58 -3.87 -9.89
N ASP A 91 6.44 -5.21 -9.93
CA ASP A 91 5.12 -5.88 -9.93
C ASP A 91 4.36 -5.64 -8.63
N ARG A 92 5.04 -5.70 -7.48
CA ARG A 92 4.43 -5.41 -6.18
C ARG A 92 3.98 -3.95 -6.07
N ILE A 93 4.80 -3.01 -6.52
CA ILE A 93 4.45 -1.58 -6.59
C ILE A 93 3.18 -1.42 -7.42
N LYS A 94 3.17 -2.01 -8.63
CA LYS A 94 2.03 -1.95 -9.54
C LYS A 94 0.77 -2.53 -8.91
N LYS A 95 0.85 -3.73 -8.31
CA LYS A 95 -0.30 -4.36 -7.65
C LYS A 95 -0.89 -3.52 -6.52
N HIS A 96 -0.07 -2.86 -5.71
CA HIS A 96 -0.59 -1.98 -4.66
C HIS A 96 -1.16 -0.68 -5.23
N LYS A 97 -0.58 -0.14 -6.32
CA LYS A 97 -1.14 1.01 -7.04
C LYS A 97 -2.51 0.66 -7.64
N ASP A 98 -2.57 -0.40 -8.44
CA ASP A 98 -3.79 -0.85 -9.11
C ASP A 98 -4.91 -1.14 -8.09
N ALA A 99 -4.56 -1.70 -6.92
CA ALA A 99 -5.50 -1.89 -5.83
C ALA A 99 -6.04 -0.57 -5.26
N ALA A 100 -5.18 0.43 -5.06
CA ALA A 100 -5.60 1.74 -4.59
C ALA A 100 -6.49 2.46 -5.62
N ASP A 101 -6.12 2.38 -6.90
CA ASP A 101 -6.90 2.96 -8.00
C ASP A 101 -8.32 2.34 -8.06
N GLU A 102 -8.47 1.01 -7.91
CA GLU A 102 -9.80 0.37 -7.87
C GLU A 102 -10.57 0.63 -6.56
N LEU A 103 -9.87 0.76 -5.42
CA LEU A 103 -10.49 1.10 -4.14
C LEU A 103 -10.98 2.55 -4.10
N TRP A 104 -10.43 3.43 -4.93
CA TRP A 104 -10.91 4.81 -5.06
C TRP A 104 -12.38 4.83 -5.48
N ASP A 105 -12.75 4.08 -6.52
CA ASP A 105 -14.15 4.03 -7.00
C ASP A 105 -15.10 3.51 -5.91
N VAL A 106 -14.67 2.53 -5.11
CA VAL A 106 -15.44 2.01 -3.96
C VAL A 106 -15.62 3.10 -2.89
N ARG A 107 -14.56 3.85 -2.59
CA ARG A 107 -14.60 4.97 -1.63
C ARG A 107 -15.61 6.02 -2.09
N GLU A 108 -15.52 6.46 -3.35
CA GLU A 108 -16.42 7.46 -3.91
C GLU A 108 -17.87 6.98 -3.98
N ALA A 109 -18.09 5.70 -4.28
CA ALA A 109 -19.44 5.11 -4.29
C ALA A 109 -20.07 5.13 -2.89
N TYR A 110 -19.30 4.81 -1.84
CA TYR A 110 -19.79 4.93 -0.46
C TYR A 110 -20.03 6.39 -0.06
N SER A 111 -19.14 7.31 -0.42
CA SER A 111 -19.32 8.75 -0.14
C SER A 111 -20.58 9.31 -0.78
N SER A 112 -20.85 8.91 -2.03
CA SER A 112 -22.08 9.26 -2.75
C SER A 112 -23.31 8.65 -2.06
N LEU A 113 -23.25 7.38 -1.67
CA LEU A 113 -24.35 6.69 -1.00
C LEU A 113 -24.69 7.31 0.37
N ILE A 114 -23.69 7.78 1.12
CA ILE A 114 -23.88 8.50 2.38
C ILE A 114 -24.58 9.85 2.12
N THR A 115 -24.19 10.54 1.06
CA THR A 115 -24.79 11.84 0.68
C THR A 115 -26.26 11.67 0.28
N ASP A 116 -26.56 10.68 -0.56
CA ASP A 116 -27.91 10.40 -1.07
C ASP A 116 -28.82 9.70 -0.04
N PHE A 117 -28.32 9.40 1.17
CA PHE A 117 -28.97 8.50 2.12
C PHE A 117 -30.41 8.91 2.47
N CYS A 118 -30.64 10.21 2.65
CA CYS A 118 -31.96 10.76 3.01
C CYS A 118 -32.92 10.86 1.82
N ASP A 119 -32.40 10.84 0.59
CA ASP A 119 -33.18 11.06 -0.64
C ASP A 119 -33.68 9.75 -1.27
N LEU A 120 -33.17 8.61 -0.82
CA LEU A 120 -33.48 7.29 -1.38
C LEU A 120 -34.28 6.42 -0.41
N PRO A 121 -35.14 5.52 -0.92
CA PRO A 121 -35.82 4.56 -0.07
C PRO A 121 -34.83 3.54 0.51
N LEU A 122 -35.11 3.06 1.73
CA LEU A 122 -34.20 2.17 2.46
C LEU A 122 -33.90 0.84 1.76
N SER A 123 -34.81 0.36 0.90
CA SER A 123 -34.57 -0.82 0.05
C SER A 123 -33.39 -0.61 -0.88
N ASP A 124 -33.33 0.58 -1.51
CA ASP A 124 -32.37 0.90 -2.54
C ASP A 124 -30.99 1.17 -1.92
N ILE A 125 -30.98 1.84 -0.75
CA ILE A 125 -29.76 2.01 0.05
C ILE A 125 -29.14 0.65 0.41
N ARG A 126 -29.95 -0.31 0.85
CA ARG A 126 -29.47 -1.65 1.20
C ARG A 126 -28.91 -2.38 -0.02
N SER A 127 -29.61 -2.32 -1.16
CA SER A 127 -29.12 -2.93 -2.42
C SER A 127 -27.78 -2.35 -2.84
N ARG A 128 -27.67 -1.00 -2.90
CA ARG A 128 -26.44 -0.31 -3.29
C ARG A 128 -25.29 -0.63 -2.33
N ARG A 129 -25.53 -0.64 -1.01
CA ARG A 129 -24.52 -1.05 -0.02
C ARG A 129 -24.00 -2.46 -0.33
N ASP A 130 -24.90 -3.41 -0.55
CA ASP A 130 -24.53 -4.82 -0.78
C ASP A 130 -23.76 -4.99 -2.10
N GLU A 131 -24.13 -4.23 -3.13
CA GLU A 131 -23.41 -4.16 -4.41
C GLU A 131 -21.98 -3.62 -4.24
N ILE A 132 -21.82 -2.48 -3.53
CA ILE A 132 -20.50 -1.89 -3.26
C ILE A 132 -19.65 -2.85 -2.42
N GLN A 133 -20.23 -3.53 -1.42
CA GLN A 133 -19.52 -4.55 -0.63
C GLN A 133 -19.05 -5.74 -1.48
N CYS A 134 -19.86 -6.17 -2.44
CA CYS A 134 -19.49 -7.23 -3.38
C CYS A 134 -18.26 -6.81 -4.21
N ILE A 135 -18.28 -5.61 -4.78
CA ILE A 135 -17.16 -5.05 -5.55
C ILE A 135 -15.90 -4.98 -4.67
N TRP A 136 -16.03 -4.45 -3.44
CA TRP A 136 -14.90 -4.36 -2.51
C TRP A 136 -14.31 -5.73 -2.16
N SER A 137 -15.16 -6.75 -1.99
CA SER A 137 -14.74 -8.13 -1.75
C SER A 137 -13.94 -8.71 -2.92
N GLU A 138 -14.39 -8.48 -4.16
CA GLU A 138 -13.68 -8.93 -5.36
C GLU A 138 -12.31 -8.25 -5.50
N ILE A 139 -12.21 -6.95 -5.24
CA ILE A 139 -10.93 -6.24 -5.21
C ILE A 139 -9.98 -6.85 -4.16
N ASN A 140 -10.47 -7.12 -2.95
CA ASN A 140 -9.66 -7.72 -1.88
C ASN A 140 -9.19 -9.16 -2.20
N LYS A 141 -9.91 -9.90 -3.05
CA LYS A 141 -9.47 -11.23 -3.53
C LYS A 141 -8.44 -11.13 -4.66
N LYS A 142 -8.54 -10.09 -5.48
CA LYS A 142 -7.70 -9.85 -6.66
C LYS A 142 -6.29 -9.36 -6.31
N TYR A 143 -6.17 -8.52 -5.27
CA TYR A 143 -4.92 -7.84 -4.94
C TYR A 143 -4.24 -8.40 -3.68
N PRO A 144 -2.92 -8.18 -3.52
CA PRO A 144 -2.22 -8.57 -2.31
C PRO A 144 -2.77 -7.82 -1.09
N GLY A 145 -2.85 -8.51 0.05
CA GLY A 145 -3.26 -7.89 1.30
C GLY A 145 -2.29 -6.81 1.80
N THR A 146 -2.77 -6.00 2.73
CA THR A 146 -1.99 -4.94 3.39
C THR A 146 -1.09 -5.48 4.50
N ASP A 147 -0.04 -4.74 4.88
CA ASP A 147 0.82 -5.08 6.02
C ASP A 147 0.67 -4.12 7.21
N LYS A 148 1.11 -4.59 8.38
CA LYS A 148 1.03 -3.86 9.65
C LYS A 148 1.75 -2.51 9.62
N LYS A 149 2.82 -2.38 8.83
CA LYS A 149 3.59 -1.13 8.77
C LYS A 149 2.84 -0.10 7.92
N GLY A 150 2.30 -0.51 6.77
CA GLY A 150 1.46 0.32 5.93
C GLY A 150 0.21 0.79 6.67
N TYR A 151 -0.43 -0.12 7.42
CA TYR A 151 -1.62 0.22 8.21
C TYR A 151 -1.32 1.29 9.27
N LYS A 152 -0.19 1.18 9.98
CA LYS A 152 0.25 2.21 10.94
C LYS A 152 0.60 3.54 10.26
N GLU A 153 1.24 3.49 9.10
CA GLU A 153 1.56 4.69 8.31
C GLU A 153 0.28 5.39 7.82
N ALA A 154 -0.75 4.63 7.44
CA ALA A 154 -2.06 5.15 7.06
C ALA A 154 -2.82 5.72 8.25
N GLN A 155 -2.87 4.99 9.37
CA GLN A 155 -3.47 5.48 10.61
C GLN A 155 -2.85 6.81 11.04
N LYS A 156 -1.53 6.94 10.94
CA LYS A 156 -0.85 8.19 11.25
C LYS A 156 -1.25 9.31 10.30
N SER A 157 -1.22 9.09 8.98
CA SER A 157 -1.59 10.16 8.04
C SER A 157 -3.04 10.58 8.15
N LEU A 158 -3.97 9.64 8.32
CA LEU A 158 -5.39 9.95 8.45
C LEU A 158 -5.71 10.70 9.75
N LYS A 159 -4.93 10.47 10.82
CA LYS A 159 -5.03 11.26 12.06
C LYS A 159 -4.42 12.66 11.92
N ASP A 160 -3.28 12.77 11.23
CA ASP A 160 -2.55 14.04 11.07
C ASP A 160 -3.21 14.96 10.01
N GLU A 161 -4.01 14.42 9.06
CA GLU A 161 -4.63 15.16 7.94
C GLU A 161 -6.09 15.62 8.20
N GLU A 162 -6.62 15.52 9.42
CA GLU A 162 -7.99 15.98 9.82
C GLU A 162 -9.18 15.48 8.97
N GLU A 163 -9.00 14.61 7.96
CA GLU A 163 -10.10 14.18 7.08
C GLU A 163 -10.96 13.03 7.63
N GLN A 164 -10.57 12.35 8.71
CA GLN A 164 -11.47 11.43 9.42
C GLN A 164 -11.26 11.42 10.93
N THR A 165 -12.26 11.95 11.65
CA THR A 165 -12.42 11.93 13.11
C THR A 165 -12.77 10.53 13.61
N PHE A 166 -11.84 9.58 13.55
CA PHE A 166 -11.93 8.38 14.39
C PHE A 166 -11.16 8.68 15.69
N ASN A 167 -11.86 8.61 16.82
CA ASN A 167 -11.27 8.92 18.12
C ASN A 167 -10.17 7.90 18.47
N GLU A 168 -9.20 8.29 19.31
CA GLU A 168 -8.22 7.34 19.84
C GLU A 168 -8.93 6.19 20.57
N GLY A 169 -8.67 4.93 20.17
CA GLY A 169 -9.37 3.75 20.72
C GLY A 169 -10.40 3.11 19.78
N GLU A 170 -10.79 3.77 18.70
CA GLU A 170 -11.89 3.30 17.83
C GLU A 170 -11.45 2.18 16.87
N ALA A 171 -10.19 2.19 16.44
CA ALA A 171 -9.61 1.12 15.63
C ALA A 171 -9.51 -0.21 16.39
N GLU A 172 -9.28 -0.16 17.71
CA GLU A 172 -9.21 -1.32 18.59
C GLU A 172 -10.58 -2.01 18.77
N ASN A 173 -11.68 -1.28 18.53
CA ASN A 173 -13.04 -1.81 18.53
C ASN A 173 -13.36 -2.67 17.31
N PHE A 174 -12.53 -2.66 16.26
CA PHE A 174 -12.68 -3.55 15.11
C PHE A 174 -11.94 -4.88 15.27
N LEU A 175 -11.09 -5.02 16.29
CA LEU A 175 -10.41 -6.29 16.57
C LEU A 175 -11.39 -7.30 17.20
N PRO A 176 -11.33 -8.60 16.86
CA PRO A 176 -12.08 -9.64 17.55
C PRO A 176 -11.82 -9.58 19.07
N VAL A 177 -12.87 -9.76 19.88
CA VAL A 177 -12.85 -9.61 21.36
C VAL A 177 -11.69 -10.37 22.02
N ALA A 178 -11.31 -11.53 21.47
CA ALA A 178 -10.18 -12.35 21.95
C ALA A 178 -8.82 -11.62 21.93
N SER A 179 -8.66 -10.63 21.05
CA SER A 179 -7.43 -9.85 20.88
C SER A 179 -7.38 -8.62 21.79
N ARG A 180 -8.53 -8.18 22.33
CA ARG A 180 -8.65 -6.97 23.16
C ARG A 180 -8.13 -7.17 24.59
N LYS A 181 -8.19 -8.41 25.11
CA LYS A 181 -7.84 -8.74 26.51
C LYS A 181 -6.36 -8.95 26.81
N LYS A 182 -5.45 -8.86 25.83
CA LYS A 182 -4.02 -9.20 26.03
C LYS A 182 -3.07 -8.03 26.28
N ARG A 183 -3.58 -6.83 26.49
CA ARG A 183 -2.76 -5.66 26.85
C ARG A 183 -3.46 -4.87 27.95
N SER A 184 -3.36 -5.38 29.18
CA SER A 184 -3.41 -4.57 30.40
C SER A 184 -2.04 -4.64 31.05
#